data_AF-A0A7X6PZ46-F1
#
_entry.id   AF-A0A7X6PZ46-F1
#
_cell.length_a   1.000
_cell.length_b   1.000
_cell.length_c   1.000
_cell.angle_alpha   90.00
_cell.angle_beta   90.00
_cell.angle_gamma   90.00
#
_symmetry.space_group_name_H-M   'P 1'
#
loop_
_entity.id
_entity.type
_entity.pdbx_description
1 polymer ?
#
loop_
_entity_poly.entity_id
_entity_poly.type
_entity_poly.pdbx_seq_one_letter_code
_entity_poly.pdbx_strand_id
1 'polypeptide(L)'
;MDQIKIGRFIAELRKNKNMTQSELADILGVTNRTVSRWENGNYMPDLSLITLISETLDVSVSELLKGEYDTNNAIQHEDVLIQTLDYAIKKIKEKTKIMSIILLMVGCFLIWTSASPWMIGIGIGFLLSGFISFSKTNQKPTRIILFLASIFLFLFAIDYYNSKNKITPPKLARQTHSHNAILYQTPFYNYFIINPNTHNKYNIFDQKKTYSLSNVPVLPFNYDNSNITNLLKYEHNYIGNNTNTINLLNNLPLSEYGFVIEIDSNNFGVKVNYSVTDWYINHDHYIEKSLLYNTASFFSLIKNAEYITFSFSGNSFSVTRNNFETHYPNYPKIITNSHINVDAFNKFVTEKLDDSNFIETTFKQIFHLNS
;
A
#
# COMPACT_ATOMS: atom_id res chain seq x y z
N MET A 1 40.40 10.59 37.44
CA MET A 1 40.85 11.63 36.49
C MET A 1 40.31 12.95 36.99
N ASP A 2 41.20 13.87 37.37
CA ASP A 2 40.85 15.20 37.83
C ASP A 2 40.87 16.15 36.62
N GLN A 3 39.69 16.57 36.16
CA GLN A 3 39.54 17.41 34.96
C GLN A 3 40.19 18.78 35.13
N ILE A 4 40.18 19.33 36.34
CA ILE A 4 40.79 20.64 36.63
C ILE A 4 42.31 20.51 36.57
N LYS A 5 42.86 19.43 37.12
CA LYS A 5 44.29 19.12 37.06
C LYS A 5 44.77 18.95 35.62
N ILE A 6 44.06 18.14 34.83
CA ILE A 6 44.37 17.89 33.42
C ILE A 6 44.26 19.18 32.60
N GLY A 7 43.20 19.96 32.80
CA GLY A 7 43.01 21.24 32.12
C GLY A 7 44.15 22.22 32.37
N ARG A 8 44.58 22.37 33.63
CA ARG A 8 45.73 23.22 33.99
C ARG A 8 47.01 22.72 33.36
N PHE A 9 47.22 21.41 33.32
CA PHE A 9 48.39 20.80 32.69
C PHE A 9 48.43 21.05 31.18
N ILE A 10 47.29 20.93 30.48
CA ILE A 10 47.18 21.30 29.06
C ILE A 10 47.55 22.79 28.85
N ALA A 11 47.05 23.68 29.71
CA ALA A 11 47.35 25.11 29.63
C ALA A 11 48.83 25.42 29.85
N GLU A 12 49.47 24.68 30.77
CA GLU A 12 50.90 24.78 31.05
C GLU A 12 51.74 24.32 29.86
N LEU A 13 51.48 23.11 29.34
CA LEU A 13 52.17 22.56 28.18
C LEU A 13 52.07 23.46 26.95
N ARG A 14 50.87 23.99 26.67
CA ARG A 14 50.66 24.94 25.57
C ARG A 14 51.53 26.19 25.73
N LYS A 15 51.55 26.77 26.94
CA LYS A 15 52.35 27.97 27.24
C LYS A 15 53.84 27.69 27.13
N ASN A 16 54.31 26.52 27.55
CA ASN A 16 55.71 26.11 27.41
C ASN A 16 56.14 26.01 25.94
N LYS A 17 55.21 25.66 25.04
CA LYS A 17 55.41 25.70 23.59
C LYS A 17 55.17 27.08 22.95
N ASN A 18 54.93 28.13 23.73
CA ASN A 18 54.64 29.49 23.26
C ASN A 18 53.44 29.61 22.30
N MET A 19 52.46 28.71 22.40
CA MET A 19 51.28 28.72 21.54
C MET A 19 50.13 29.51 22.18
N THR A 20 49.31 30.17 21.39
CA THR A 20 48.01 30.71 21.82
C THR A 20 46.93 29.62 21.87
N GLN A 21 45.83 29.87 22.58
CA GLN A 21 44.69 28.93 22.58
C GLN A 21 44.09 28.76 21.17
N SER A 22 44.18 29.79 20.31
CA SER A 22 43.71 29.70 18.92
C SER A 22 44.60 28.78 18.10
N GLU A 23 45.93 28.93 18.21
CA GLU A 23 46.88 28.09 17.47
C GLU A 23 46.77 26.61 17.86
N LEU A 24 46.60 26.31 19.15
CA LEU A 24 46.34 24.93 19.59
C LEU A 24 45.00 24.41 19.04
N ALA A 25 43.96 25.25 19.02
CA ALA A 25 42.66 24.87 18.49
C ALA A 25 42.71 24.58 16.98
N ASP A 26 43.46 25.40 16.22
CA ASP A 26 43.65 25.25 14.78
C ASP A 26 44.36 23.94 14.43
N ILE A 27 45.43 23.59 15.17
CA ILE A 27 46.15 22.31 14.99
C ILE A 27 45.25 21.10 15.30
N LEU A 28 44.45 21.19 16.36
CA LEU A 28 43.56 20.10 16.79
C LEU A 28 42.24 20.04 16.01
N GLY A 29 41.99 20.98 15.09
CA GLY A 29 40.74 21.07 14.32
C GLY A 29 39.50 21.34 15.18
N VAL A 30 39.65 22.05 16.30
CA VAL A 30 38.55 22.43 17.22
C VAL A 30 38.44 23.96 17.33
N THR A 31 37.40 24.44 18.01
CA THR A 31 37.26 25.89 18.25
C THR A 31 38.13 26.34 19.43
N ASN A 32 38.61 27.59 19.40
CA ASN A 32 39.32 28.20 20.54
C ASN A 32 38.51 28.09 21.86
N ARG A 33 37.19 28.28 21.78
CA ARG A 33 36.27 28.11 22.94
C ARG A 33 36.33 26.69 23.52
N THR A 34 36.55 25.68 22.69
CA THR A 34 36.70 24.28 23.13
C THR A 34 37.98 24.12 23.95
N VAL A 35 39.12 24.61 23.46
CA VAL A 35 40.40 24.58 24.18
C VAL A 35 40.32 25.35 25.51
N SER A 36 39.73 26.55 25.50
CA SER A 36 39.50 27.34 26.71
C SER A 36 38.67 26.59 27.76
N ARG A 37 37.68 25.80 27.34
CA ARG A 37 36.87 24.98 28.24
C ARG A 37 37.66 23.82 28.85
N TRP A 38 38.58 23.22 28.10
CA TRP A 38 39.48 22.20 28.61
C TRP A 38 40.45 22.78 29.64
N GLU A 39 41.11 23.89 29.32
CA GLU A 39 42.10 24.53 30.20
C GLU A 39 41.52 24.98 31.53
N ASN A 40 40.25 25.37 31.55
CA ASN A 40 39.53 25.77 32.75
C ASN A 40 38.91 24.58 33.53
N GLY A 41 39.08 23.33 33.06
CA GLY A 41 38.53 22.14 33.69
C GLY A 41 37.02 21.99 33.57
N ASN A 42 36.36 22.76 32.69
CA ASN A 42 34.91 22.70 32.49
C ASN A 42 34.47 21.47 31.69
N TYR A 43 35.35 20.95 30.83
CA TYR A 43 35.12 19.77 30.00
C TYR A 43 36.44 19.02 29.81
N MET A 44 36.34 17.71 29.60
CA MET A 44 37.47 16.87 29.18
C MET A 44 37.59 16.90 27.64
N PRO A 45 38.80 16.82 27.06
CA PRO A 45 38.95 16.54 25.64
C PRO A 45 38.25 15.23 25.26
N ASP A 46 37.71 15.18 24.03
CA ASP A 46 37.12 13.93 23.52
C ASP A 46 38.20 12.85 23.44
N LEU A 47 37.83 11.62 23.74
CA LEU A 47 38.73 10.47 23.72
C LEU A 47 39.46 10.35 22.37
N SER A 48 38.76 10.68 21.28
CA SER A 48 39.31 10.70 19.91
C SER A 48 40.44 11.72 19.68
N LEU A 49 40.54 12.75 20.53
CA LEU A 49 41.54 13.81 20.44
C LEU A 49 42.69 13.65 21.43
N ILE A 50 42.57 12.74 22.41
CA ILE A 50 43.58 12.57 23.47
C ILE A 50 44.97 12.27 22.89
N THR A 51 45.05 11.35 21.93
CA THR A 51 46.32 11.00 21.26
C THR A 51 46.89 12.17 20.46
N LEU A 52 46.03 12.92 19.75
CA LEU A 52 46.48 14.08 18.98
C LEU A 52 46.97 15.21 19.87
N ILE A 53 46.32 15.41 21.03
CA ILE A 53 46.72 16.40 22.03
C ILE A 53 48.06 16.02 22.65
N SER A 54 48.26 14.75 23.00
CA SER A 54 49.50 14.26 23.59
C SER A 54 50.68 14.42 22.61
N GLU A 55 50.49 14.06 21.34
CA GLU A 55 51.47 14.28 20.27
C GLU A 55 51.75 15.78 20.04
N THR A 56 50.72 16.63 19.99
CA THR A 56 50.89 18.06 19.74
C THR A 56 51.65 18.77 20.87
N LEU A 57 51.50 18.28 22.11
CA LEU A 57 52.08 18.89 23.31
C LEU A 57 53.37 18.19 23.78
N ASP A 58 53.90 17.21 23.03
CA ASP A 58 55.09 16.40 23.36
C ASP A 58 55.03 15.75 24.75
N VAL A 59 53.89 15.14 25.09
CA VAL A 59 53.72 14.37 26.34
C VAL A 59 53.11 13.00 26.03
N SER A 60 53.29 12.04 26.94
CA SER A 60 52.61 10.76 26.82
C SER A 60 51.10 10.88 27.08
N VAL A 61 50.32 9.93 26.56
CA VAL A 61 48.89 9.82 26.86
C VAL A 61 48.67 9.63 28.36
N SER A 62 49.58 8.92 29.04
CA SER A 62 49.51 8.69 30.48
C SER A 62 49.69 9.99 31.28
N GLU A 63 50.71 10.79 30.95
CA GLU A 63 50.98 12.08 31.59
C GLU A 63 49.83 13.06 31.38
N LEU A 64 49.32 13.13 30.14
CA LEU A 64 48.17 13.98 29.82
C LEU A 64 46.94 13.60 30.64
N LEU A 65 46.65 12.31 30.80
CA LEU A 65 45.50 11.81 31.56
C LEU A 65 45.68 11.87 33.08
N LYS A 66 46.92 11.87 33.58
CA LYS A 66 47.26 12.11 35.00
C LYS A 66 47.29 13.60 35.34
N GLY A 67 47.54 14.46 34.34
CA GLY A 67 47.67 15.91 34.49
C GLY A 67 48.99 16.33 35.15
N GLU A 68 50.05 15.55 34.97
CA GLU A 68 51.40 15.82 35.49
C GLU A 68 52.46 14.99 34.73
N TYR A 69 53.72 15.45 34.73
CA TYR A 69 54.84 14.69 34.17
C TYR A 69 55.11 13.42 34.99
N ASP A 70 55.43 12.32 34.31
CA ASP A 70 55.72 11.05 34.96
C ASP A 70 57.24 10.93 35.16
N THR A 71 57.68 11.04 36.42
CA THR A 71 59.11 11.04 36.76
C THR A 71 59.74 9.64 36.79
N ASN A 72 58.95 8.58 36.59
CA ASN A 72 59.40 7.19 36.53
C ASN A 72 59.14 6.64 35.12
N ASN A 73 60.17 6.07 34.47
CA ASN A 73 60.14 5.53 33.09
C ASN A 73 58.88 4.69 32.78
N ALA A 74 57.82 5.35 32.30
CA ALA A 74 56.50 4.78 32.01
C ALA A 74 56.30 4.41 30.52
N ILE A 75 57.39 4.31 29.76
CA ILE A 75 57.39 4.05 28.31
C ILE A 75 56.81 2.65 27.98
N GLN A 76 56.78 1.71 28.94
CA GLN A 76 56.36 0.32 28.68
C GLN A 76 54.85 0.07 28.61
N HIS A 77 53.98 1.03 28.96
CA HIS A 77 52.52 0.82 29.00
C HIS A 77 51.70 1.71 28.06
N GLU A 78 52.37 2.54 27.25
CA GLU A 78 51.70 3.51 26.38
C GLU A 78 50.95 2.85 25.22
N ASP A 79 51.56 1.85 24.56
CA ASP A 79 50.92 1.09 23.48
C ASP A 79 49.65 0.37 23.95
N VAL A 80 49.65 -0.13 25.19
CA VAL A 80 48.47 -0.79 25.79
C VAL A 80 47.34 0.22 25.99
N LEU A 81 47.66 1.43 26.47
CA LEU A 81 46.69 2.51 26.64
C LEU A 81 46.08 2.93 25.30
N ILE A 82 46.91 3.16 24.28
CA ILE A 82 46.45 3.50 22.92
C ILE A 82 45.55 2.39 22.36
N GLN A 83 45.94 1.12 22.47
CA GLN A 83 45.12 0.00 22.01
C GLN A 83 43.76 -0.09 22.72
N THR A 84 43.71 0.14 24.04
CA THR A 84 42.44 0.13 24.78
C THR A 84 41.53 1.30 24.38
N LEU A 85 42.12 2.44 24.06
CA LEU A 85 41.43 3.66 23.63
C LEU A 85 40.85 3.49 22.23
N ASP A 86 41.63 2.95 21.30
CA ASP A 86 41.19 2.57 19.95
C ASP A 86 40.07 1.52 19.99
N TYR A 87 40.20 0.52 20.86
CA TYR A 87 39.16 -0.48 21.07
C TYR A 87 37.87 0.15 21.59
N ALA A 88 37.94 1.07 22.55
CA ALA A 88 36.79 1.78 23.08
C ALA A 88 36.09 2.62 21.99
N ILE A 89 36.86 3.37 21.18
CA ILE A 89 36.34 4.16 20.06
C ILE A 89 35.67 3.25 19.03
N LYS A 90 36.30 2.13 18.66
CA LYS A 90 35.74 1.15 17.74
C LYS A 90 34.42 0.57 18.25
N LYS A 91 34.36 0.21 19.53
CA LYS A 91 33.15 -0.35 20.17
C LYS A 91 32.00 0.66 20.23
N ILE A 92 32.30 1.94 20.47
CA ILE A 92 31.31 3.03 20.42
C ILE A 92 30.75 3.17 19.00
N LYS A 93 31.61 3.17 17.97
CA LYS A 93 31.20 3.22 16.55
C LYS A 93 30.33 2.03 16.15
N GLU A 94 30.62 0.83 16.64
CA GLU A 94 29.77 -0.34 16.38
C GLU A 94 28.40 -0.22 17.04
N LYS A 95 28.33 0.24 18.30
CA LYS A 95 27.06 0.46 19.00
C LYS A 95 26.20 1.52 18.32
N THR A 96 26.77 2.64 17.87
CA THR A 96 26.00 3.68 17.16
C THR A 96 25.46 3.17 15.83
N LYS A 97 26.23 2.32 15.12
CA LYS A 97 25.75 1.65 13.90
C LYS A 97 24.56 0.74 14.17
N ILE A 98 24.61 -0.09 15.21
CA ILE A 98 23.48 -0.97 15.59
C ILE A 98 22.25 -0.14 15.95
N MET A 99 22.42 0.92 16.75
CA MET A 99 21.33 1.83 17.12
C MET A 99 20.68 2.48 15.90
N SER A 100 21.48 2.90 14.91
CA SER A 100 20.95 3.48 13.67
C SER A 100 20.09 2.51 12.88
N ILE A 101 20.47 1.22 12.82
CA ILE A 101 19.70 0.18 12.12
C ILE A 101 18.37 -0.08 12.86
N ILE A 102 18.39 -0.10 14.19
CA ILE A 102 17.17 -0.27 15.00
C ILE A 102 16.18 0.87 14.74
N LEU A 103 16.63 2.13 14.75
CA LEU A 103 15.78 3.29 14.45
C LEU A 103 15.16 3.21 13.05
N LEU A 104 15.93 2.75 12.06
CA LEU A 104 15.44 2.56 10.70
C LEU A 104 14.37 1.46 10.61
N MET A 105 14.58 0.32 11.28
CA MET A 105 13.60 -0.77 11.32
C MET A 105 12.29 -0.34 11.99
N VAL A 106 12.38 0.39 13.12
CA VAL A 106 11.20 0.92 13.83
C VAL A 106 10.43 1.91 12.94
N GLY A 107 11.13 2.81 12.23
CA GLY A 107 10.50 3.74 11.29
C GLY A 107 9.73 3.03 10.17
N CYS A 108 10.33 2.01 9.55
CA CYS A 108 9.67 1.19 8.53
C CYS A 108 8.43 0.44 9.08
N PHE A 109 8.54 -0.12 10.28
CA PHE A 109 7.44 -0.84 10.92
C PHE A 109 6.23 0.05 11.20
N LEU A 110 6.46 1.28 11.66
CA LEU A 110 5.40 2.27 11.92
C LEU A 110 4.69 2.71 10.63
N ILE A 111 5.43 2.86 9.52
CA ILE A 111 4.85 3.21 8.22
C ILE A 111 4.05 2.03 7.65
N TRP A 112 4.52 0.79 7.83
CA TRP A 112 3.84 -0.40 7.33
C TRP A 112 2.49 -0.64 8.00
N THR A 113 2.42 -0.47 9.32
CA THR A 113 1.24 -0.77 10.12
C THR A 113 0.19 0.34 10.10
N SER A 114 0.52 1.55 9.63
CA SER A 114 -0.35 2.71 9.77
C SER A 114 -1.27 2.97 8.57
N ALA A 115 -2.56 3.11 8.88
CA ALA A 115 -3.54 3.82 8.05
C ALA A 115 -3.58 5.33 8.39
N SER A 116 -3.07 5.74 9.55
CA SER A 116 -3.13 7.11 10.06
C SER A 116 -1.96 7.98 9.57
N PRO A 117 -2.23 9.18 9.01
CA PRO A 117 -1.18 10.12 8.56
C PRO A 117 -0.19 10.54 9.65
N TRP A 118 -0.61 10.61 10.91
CA TRP A 118 0.24 11.01 12.03
C TRP A 118 1.31 9.97 12.35
N MET A 119 0.97 8.68 12.28
CA MET A 119 1.93 7.58 12.48
C MET A 119 2.98 7.53 11.37
N ILE A 120 2.60 7.90 10.14
CA ILE A 120 3.54 8.02 9.02
C ILE A 120 4.56 9.13 9.34
N GLY A 121 4.10 10.28 9.85
CA GLY A 121 4.98 11.38 10.28
C GLY A 121 5.98 10.97 11.37
N ILE A 122 5.53 10.23 12.38
CA ILE A 122 6.40 9.69 13.44
C ILE A 122 7.42 8.69 12.85
N GLY A 123 6.97 7.80 11.98
CA GLY A 123 7.84 6.85 11.27
C GLY A 123 8.95 7.55 10.48
N ILE A 124 8.61 8.64 9.77
CA ILE A 124 9.59 9.48 9.05
C ILE A 124 10.61 10.10 10.02
N GLY A 125 10.19 10.56 11.21
CA GLY A 125 11.09 11.07 12.23
C GLY A 125 12.12 10.04 12.72
N PHE A 126 11.69 8.79 12.92
CA PHE A 126 12.59 7.68 13.25
C PHE A 126 13.56 7.37 12.11
N LEU A 127 13.10 7.40 10.86
CA LEU A 127 13.98 7.23 9.70
C LEU A 127 15.04 8.34 9.61
N LEU A 128 14.65 9.60 9.80
CA LEU A 128 15.56 10.76 9.76
C LEU A 128 16.61 10.71 10.87
N SER A 129 16.21 10.37 12.11
CA SER A 129 17.16 10.27 13.24
C SER A 129 18.14 9.10 13.08
N GLY A 130 17.66 7.93 12.63
CA GLY A 130 18.50 6.79 12.27
C GLY A 130 19.49 7.15 11.16
N PHE A 131 19.02 7.89 10.15
CA PHE A 131 19.83 8.36 9.04
C PHE A 131 20.93 9.35 9.45
N ILE A 132 20.62 10.34 10.28
CA ILE A 132 21.62 11.30 10.80
C ILE A 132 22.70 10.58 11.62
N SER A 133 22.33 9.58 12.42
CA SER A 133 23.31 8.78 13.16
C SER A 133 24.17 7.88 12.24
N PHE A 134 23.57 7.32 11.19
CA PHE A 134 24.28 6.50 10.22
C PHE A 134 25.25 7.32 9.35
N SER A 135 24.85 8.53 8.93
CA SER A 135 25.68 9.41 8.11
C SER A 135 26.94 9.89 8.84
N LYS A 136 26.83 10.19 10.14
CA LYS A 136 27.99 10.49 11.00
C LYS A 136 29.01 9.35 11.09
N THR A 137 28.57 8.12 10.85
CA THR A 137 29.41 6.91 10.96
C THR A 137 30.05 6.52 9.61
N ASN A 138 29.54 7.00 8.47
CA ASN A 138 29.94 6.53 7.14
C ASN A 138 30.17 7.72 6.18
N GLN A 139 31.44 8.02 5.90
CA GLN A 139 31.89 9.27 5.25
C GLN A 139 31.51 9.45 3.76
N LYS A 140 30.77 8.54 3.12
CA LYS A 140 30.46 8.63 1.68
C LYS A 140 28.98 8.96 1.41
N PRO A 141 28.66 10.17 0.90
CA PRO A 141 27.27 10.59 0.63
C PRO A 141 26.59 9.74 -0.46
N THR A 142 27.35 9.06 -1.31
CA THR A 142 26.81 8.17 -2.35
C THR A 142 26.08 6.95 -1.77
N ARG A 143 26.59 6.36 -0.68
CA ARG A 143 25.93 5.22 -0.01
C ARG A 143 24.61 5.60 0.64
N ILE A 144 24.53 6.85 1.07
CA ILE A 144 23.39 7.46 1.74
C ILE A 144 22.23 7.65 0.74
N ILE A 145 22.52 8.21 -0.44
CA ILE A 145 21.54 8.38 -1.53
C ILE A 145 21.01 7.02 -1.98
N LEU A 146 21.89 6.03 -2.15
CA LEU A 146 21.49 4.67 -2.55
C LEU A 146 20.55 4.01 -1.53
N PHE A 147 20.77 4.22 -0.24
CA PHE A 147 19.91 3.68 0.81
C PHE A 147 18.52 4.34 0.84
N LEU A 148 18.44 5.67 0.71
CA LEU A 148 17.14 6.36 0.60
C LEU A 148 16.40 5.93 -0.66
N ALA A 149 17.11 5.79 -1.79
CA ALA A 149 16.54 5.29 -3.03
C ALA A 149 15.98 3.87 -2.84
N SER A 150 16.65 2.98 -2.11
CA SER A 150 16.14 1.62 -1.88
C SER A 150 14.90 1.60 -0.99
N ILE A 151 14.83 2.44 0.04
CA ILE A 151 13.62 2.57 0.89
C ILE A 151 12.44 3.07 0.03
N PHE A 152 12.66 4.09 -0.78
CA PHE A 152 11.62 4.64 -1.66
C PHE A 152 11.11 3.56 -2.64
N LEU A 153 12.03 2.81 -3.25
CA LEU A 153 11.69 1.71 -4.16
C LEU A 153 10.91 0.60 -3.46
N PHE A 154 11.26 0.30 -2.21
CA PHE A 154 10.56 -0.69 -1.38
C PHE A 154 9.13 -0.24 -1.04
N LEU A 155 8.93 1.03 -0.68
CA LEU A 155 7.59 1.58 -0.43
C LEU A 155 6.71 1.54 -1.69
N PHE A 156 7.28 1.87 -2.86
CA PHE A 156 6.59 1.74 -4.15
C PHE A 156 6.23 0.28 -4.46
N ALA A 157 7.11 -0.67 -4.16
CA ALA A 157 6.84 -2.09 -4.37
C ALA A 157 5.68 -2.60 -3.49
N ILE A 158 5.60 -2.15 -2.23
CA ILE A 158 4.47 -2.49 -1.34
C ILE A 158 3.17 -1.88 -1.88
N ASP A 159 3.17 -0.60 -2.27
CA ASP A 159 1.98 0.09 -2.78
C ASP A 159 1.46 -0.59 -4.07
N TYR A 160 2.39 -0.98 -4.96
CA TYR A 160 2.10 -1.75 -6.16
C TYR A 160 1.50 -3.12 -5.83
N TYR A 161 2.09 -3.87 -4.90
CA TYR A 161 1.59 -5.19 -4.49
C TYR A 161 0.16 -5.10 -3.93
N ASN A 162 -0.09 -4.14 -3.05
CA ASN A 162 -1.42 -3.93 -2.47
C ASN A 162 -2.45 -3.52 -3.52
N SER A 163 -2.06 -2.64 -4.46
CA SER A 163 -2.93 -2.20 -5.56
C SER A 163 -3.25 -3.35 -6.52
N LYS A 164 -2.25 -4.16 -6.89
CA LYS A 164 -2.42 -5.30 -7.79
C LYS A 164 -3.37 -6.34 -7.20
N ASN A 165 -3.31 -6.57 -5.89
CA ASN A 165 -4.18 -7.50 -5.18
C ASN A 165 -5.49 -6.86 -4.68
N LYS A 166 -5.81 -5.63 -5.13
CA LYS A 166 -7.05 -4.90 -4.80
C LYS A 166 -7.29 -4.68 -3.30
N ILE A 167 -6.26 -4.75 -2.46
CA ILE A 167 -6.35 -4.60 -1.00
C ILE A 167 -6.60 -3.13 -0.62
N THR A 168 -5.79 -2.23 -1.18
CA THR A 168 -5.93 -0.79 -0.99
C THR A 168 -5.59 -0.06 -2.29
N PRO A 169 -6.23 1.09 -2.57
CA PRO A 169 -5.80 1.96 -3.66
C PRO A 169 -4.38 2.50 -3.39
N PRO A 170 -3.65 2.87 -4.46
CA PRO A 170 -2.31 3.41 -4.32
C PRO A 170 -2.31 4.71 -3.51
N LYS A 171 -1.37 4.83 -2.57
CA LYS A 171 -1.20 6.04 -1.76
C LYS A 171 -0.53 7.16 -2.56
N LEU A 172 0.36 6.82 -3.48
CA LEU A 172 1.15 7.77 -4.28
C LEU A 172 0.58 7.89 -5.70
N ALA A 173 -0.62 8.46 -5.80
CA ALA A 173 -1.33 8.61 -7.07
C ALA A 173 -2.02 9.97 -7.17
N ARG A 174 -2.17 10.46 -8.41
CA ARG A 174 -3.06 11.59 -8.70
C ARG A 174 -4.49 11.07 -8.78
N GLN A 175 -5.39 11.65 -7.99
CA GLN A 175 -6.80 11.27 -7.97
C GLN A 175 -7.62 12.15 -8.92
N THR A 176 -8.60 11.57 -9.60
CA THR A 176 -9.60 12.28 -10.41
C THR A 176 -10.95 11.62 -10.20
N HIS A 177 -11.96 12.44 -9.91
CA HIS A 177 -13.30 11.97 -9.57
C HIS A 177 -14.26 12.14 -10.75
N SER A 178 -15.08 11.13 -10.98
CA SER A 178 -16.28 11.15 -11.82
C SER A 178 -17.49 10.73 -10.97
N HIS A 179 -18.69 10.75 -11.56
CA HIS A 179 -19.93 10.37 -10.90
C HIS A 179 -19.87 8.93 -10.36
N ASN A 180 -19.48 7.97 -11.21
CA ASN A 180 -19.51 6.53 -10.88
C ASN A 180 -18.11 5.90 -10.77
N ALA A 181 -17.03 6.67 -10.89
CA ALA A 181 -15.67 6.15 -10.86
C ALA A 181 -14.66 7.14 -10.24
N ILE A 182 -13.67 6.62 -9.54
CA ILE A 182 -12.49 7.37 -9.08
C ILE A 182 -11.26 6.76 -9.72
N LEU A 183 -10.48 7.58 -10.42
CA LEU A 183 -9.23 7.18 -11.05
C LEU A 183 -8.05 7.61 -10.18
N TYR A 184 -7.13 6.66 -9.94
CA TYR A 184 -5.83 6.86 -9.34
C TYR A 184 -4.75 6.64 -10.41
N GLN A 185 -4.12 7.72 -10.87
CA GLN A 185 -3.05 7.67 -11.86
C GLN A 185 -1.69 7.57 -11.18
N THR A 186 -0.95 6.51 -11.50
CA THR A 186 0.47 6.35 -11.13
C THR A 186 1.33 6.35 -12.40
N PRO A 187 2.67 6.47 -12.32
CA PRO A 187 3.54 6.35 -13.48
C PRO A 187 3.42 5.00 -14.21
N PHE A 188 3.12 3.92 -13.48
CA PHE A 188 3.22 2.54 -14.00
C PHE A 188 1.87 1.86 -14.27
N TYR A 189 0.80 2.29 -13.61
CA TYR A 189 -0.54 1.71 -13.75
C TYR A 189 -1.63 2.73 -13.41
N ASN A 190 -2.85 2.43 -13.84
CA ASN A 190 -4.05 3.11 -13.39
C ASN A 190 -4.81 2.19 -12.43
N TYR A 191 -5.43 2.76 -11.39
CA TYR A 191 -6.30 2.03 -10.48
C TYR A 191 -7.64 2.74 -10.41
N PHE A 192 -8.73 2.01 -10.61
CA PHE A 192 -10.08 2.56 -10.60
C PHE A 192 -10.88 2.00 -9.43
N ILE A 193 -11.62 2.86 -8.76
CA ILE A 193 -12.70 2.49 -7.85
C ILE A 193 -14.00 2.79 -8.57
N ILE A 194 -14.81 1.76 -8.84
CA ILE A 194 -16.10 1.89 -9.50
C ILE A 194 -17.21 1.87 -8.44
N ASN A 195 -18.26 2.65 -8.66
CA ASN A 195 -19.42 2.82 -7.79
C ASN A 195 -19.04 3.08 -6.31
N PRO A 196 -18.14 4.05 -6.01
CA PRO A 196 -17.49 4.22 -4.71
C PRO A 196 -18.45 4.41 -3.53
N ASN A 197 -19.65 4.92 -3.78
CA ASN A 197 -20.67 5.25 -2.79
C ASN A 197 -21.81 4.22 -2.74
N THR A 198 -21.65 3.05 -3.36
CA THR A 198 -22.68 2.01 -3.43
C THR A 198 -22.19 0.71 -2.79
N HIS A 199 -23.13 -0.20 -2.50
CA HIS A 199 -22.81 -1.57 -2.06
C HIS A 199 -22.06 -2.38 -3.13
N ASN A 200 -22.13 -1.94 -4.39
CA ASN A 200 -21.52 -2.58 -5.55
C ASN A 200 -20.14 -1.99 -5.88
N LYS A 201 -19.44 -1.43 -4.89
CA LYS A 201 -18.09 -0.92 -5.06
C LYS A 201 -17.14 -2.07 -5.42
N TYR A 202 -16.39 -1.90 -6.51
CA TYR A 202 -15.30 -2.81 -6.88
C TYR A 202 -14.12 -2.05 -7.47
N ASN A 203 -12.99 -2.75 -7.59
CA ASN A 203 -11.71 -2.15 -7.97
C ASN A 203 -11.17 -2.77 -9.26
N ILE A 204 -10.67 -1.92 -10.17
CA ILE A 204 -10.00 -2.35 -11.41
C ILE A 204 -8.53 -1.92 -11.35
N PHE A 205 -7.62 -2.88 -11.51
CA PHE A 205 -6.19 -2.63 -11.66
C PHE A 205 -5.82 -2.72 -13.15
N ASP A 206 -5.39 -1.60 -13.73
CA ASP A 206 -5.02 -1.50 -15.14
C ASP A 206 -3.52 -1.20 -15.29
N GLN A 207 -2.75 -2.26 -15.48
CA GLN A 207 -1.30 -2.15 -15.71
C GLN A 207 -0.96 -1.59 -17.10
N LYS A 208 -1.81 -1.81 -18.11
CA LYS A 208 -1.54 -1.41 -19.49
C LYS A 208 -1.97 0.04 -19.76
N LYS A 209 -2.70 0.66 -18.84
CA LYS A 209 -3.28 2.00 -18.98
C LYS A 209 -4.18 2.09 -20.22
N THR A 210 -4.94 1.03 -20.50
CA THR A 210 -5.91 0.97 -21.59
C THR A 210 -7.18 1.77 -21.31
N TYR A 211 -7.52 1.94 -20.04
CA TYR A 211 -8.73 2.63 -19.62
C TYR A 211 -8.44 4.05 -19.14
N SER A 212 -9.46 4.88 -19.32
CA SER A 212 -9.62 6.26 -18.89
C SER A 212 -11.00 6.40 -18.24
N LEU A 213 -11.28 7.54 -17.60
CA LEU A 213 -12.58 7.76 -16.96
C LEU A 213 -13.78 7.71 -17.92
N SER A 214 -13.58 7.92 -19.23
CA SER A 214 -14.65 7.91 -20.21
C SER A 214 -14.95 6.54 -20.82
N ASN A 215 -14.04 5.58 -20.69
CA ASN A 215 -14.16 4.25 -21.34
C ASN A 215 -13.86 3.08 -20.40
N VAL A 216 -13.66 3.33 -19.10
CA VAL A 216 -13.60 2.26 -18.11
C VAL A 216 -14.98 1.62 -18.03
N PRO A 217 -15.10 0.28 -18.15
CA PRO A 217 -16.39 -0.38 -18.07
C PRO A 217 -16.99 -0.13 -16.68
N VAL A 218 -18.22 0.38 -16.64
CA VAL A 218 -18.93 0.68 -15.39
C VAL A 218 -20.04 -0.33 -15.26
N LEU A 219 -19.67 -1.51 -14.77
CA LEU A 219 -20.68 -2.51 -14.43
C LEU A 219 -21.52 -2.03 -13.25
N PRO A 220 -22.83 -2.31 -13.27
CA PRO A 220 -23.74 -1.93 -12.19
C PRO A 220 -23.37 -2.59 -10.85
N PHE A 221 -22.72 -3.75 -10.91
CA PHE A 221 -22.55 -4.70 -9.83
C PHE A 221 -21.09 -5.08 -9.62
N ASN A 222 -20.79 -5.74 -8.50
CA ASN A 222 -19.44 -6.19 -8.19
C ASN A 222 -18.98 -7.28 -9.18
N TYR A 223 -18.12 -6.88 -10.13
CA TYR A 223 -17.59 -7.79 -11.16
C TYR A 223 -16.86 -8.99 -10.57
N ASP A 224 -16.12 -8.82 -9.47
CA ASP A 224 -15.36 -9.94 -8.89
C ASP A 224 -16.30 -11.03 -8.36
N ASN A 225 -17.52 -10.68 -7.94
CA ASN A 225 -18.51 -11.67 -7.51
C ASN A 225 -19.28 -12.25 -8.70
N SER A 226 -19.78 -11.39 -9.58
CA SER A 226 -20.73 -11.75 -10.63
C SER A 226 -20.10 -12.15 -11.96
N ASN A 227 -18.78 -12.05 -12.14
CA ASN A 227 -18.12 -12.51 -13.37
C ASN A 227 -18.49 -13.95 -13.69
N ILE A 228 -18.89 -14.21 -14.93
CA ILE A 228 -19.35 -15.50 -15.41
C ILE A 228 -18.41 -16.64 -15.03
N THR A 229 -17.08 -16.43 -15.10
CA THR A 229 -16.08 -17.42 -14.68
C THR A 229 -16.28 -17.91 -13.24
N ASN A 230 -16.64 -17.00 -12.32
CA ASN A 230 -16.92 -17.32 -10.93
C ASN A 230 -18.32 -17.92 -10.73
N LEU A 231 -19.25 -17.60 -11.62
CA LEU A 231 -20.62 -18.14 -11.60
C LEU A 231 -20.71 -19.56 -12.18
N LEU A 232 -19.76 -20.00 -13.02
CA LEU A 232 -19.72 -21.35 -13.60
C LEU A 232 -19.81 -22.47 -12.54
N LYS A 233 -19.31 -22.23 -11.31
CA LYS A 233 -19.44 -23.20 -10.20
C LYS A 233 -20.88 -23.49 -9.79
N TYR A 234 -21.83 -22.64 -10.19
CA TYR A 234 -23.26 -22.81 -9.96
C TYR A 234 -23.99 -23.39 -11.19
N GLU A 235 -23.27 -23.74 -12.27
CA GLU A 235 -23.86 -24.42 -13.43
C GLU A 235 -24.50 -25.74 -12.99
N HIS A 236 -25.74 -25.97 -13.40
CA HIS A 236 -26.45 -27.19 -13.10
C HIS A 236 -27.60 -27.46 -14.09
N ASN A 237 -28.02 -28.73 -14.14
CA ASN A 237 -29.03 -29.15 -15.12
C ASN A 237 -30.47 -28.84 -14.68
N TYR A 238 -30.74 -28.74 -13.37
CA TYR A 238 -32.11 -28.74 -12.82
C TYR A 238 -32.36 -27.72 -11.69
N ILE A 239 -33.30 -26.80 -11.90
CA ILE A 239 -33.68 -25.73 -10.95
C ILE A 239 -34.01 -26.18 -9.51
N GLY A 240 -34.32 -27.48 -9.30
CA GLY A 240 -34.64 -28.09 -8.01
C GLY A 240 -33.48 -28.18 -7.00
N ASN A 241 -32.28 -27.68 -7.34
CA ASN A 241 -31.22 -27.47 -6.37
C ASN A 241 -31.35 -26.08 -5.73
N ASN A 242 -32.27 -25.96 -4.77
CA ASN A 242 -32.63 -24.69 -4.14
C ASN A 242 -31.41 -23.95 -3.57
N THR A 243 -30.50 -24.67 -2.90
CA THR A 243 -29.29 -24.09 -2.32
C THR A 243 -28.38 -23.49 -3.40
N ASN A 244 -28.18 -24.22 -4.51
CA ASN A 244 -27.34 -23.74 -5.60
C ASN A 244 -27.97 -22.54 -6.32
N THR A 245 -29.28 -22.55 -6.55
CA THR A 245 -30.03 -21.43 -7.13
C THR A 245 -29.94 -20.18 -6.25
N ILE A 246 -30.12 -20.31 -4.92
CA ILE A 246 -29.95 -19.21 -3.97
C ILE A 246 -28.51 -18.67 -4.01
N ASN A 247 -27.51 -19.55 -4.01
CA ASN A 247 -26.10 -19.14 -4.05
C ASN A 247 -25.75 -18.43 -5.36
N LEU A 248 -26.30 -18.87 -6.50
CA LEU A 248 -26.17 -18.16 -7.77
C LEU A 248 -26.77 -16.75 -7.66
N LEU A 249 -28.02 -16.64 -7.24
CA LEU A 249 -28.72 -15.35 -7.11
C LEU A 249 -28.01 -14.40 -6.14
N ASN A 250 -27.42 -14.91 -5.05
CA ASN A 250 -26.63 -14.10 -4.13
C ASN A 250 -25.37 -13.49 -4.76
N ASN A 251 -24.83 -14.11 -5.82
CA ASN A 251 -23.67 -13.60 -6.55
C ASN A 251 -24.07 -12.82 -7.82
N LEU A 252 -25.36 -12.62 -8.05
CA LEU A 252 -25.89 -11.83 -9.14
C LEU A 252 -26.28 -10.42 -8.66
N PRO A 253 -26.30 -9.42 -9.56
CA PRO A 253 -26.82 -8.07 -9.29
C PRO A 253 -28.18 -8.07 -8.58
N LEU A 254 -28.45 -7.04 -7.78
CA LEU A 254 -29.65 -6.85 -6.93
C LEU A 254 -29.69 -7.66 -5.64
N SER A 255 -28.75 -8.60 -5.43
CA SER A 255 -28.70 -9.40 -4.21
C SER A 255 -28.43 -8.56 -2.95
N GLU A 256 -27.77 -7.42 -3.09
CA GLU A 256 -27.43 -6.48 -2.03
C GLU A 256 -28.66 -5.85 -1.35
N TYR A 257 -29.82 -5.87 -2.01
CA TYR A 257 -31.08 -5.36 -1.47
C TYR A 257 -31.89 -6.42 -0.72
N GLY A 258 -31.39 -7.66 -0.66
CA GLY A 258 -32.11 -8.78 -0.07
C GLY A 258 -33.27 -9.26 -0.94
N PHE A 259 -33.48 -10.58 -0.95
CA PHE A 259 -34.58 -11.20 -1.68
C PHE A 259 -35.05 -12.49 -1.02
N VAL A 260 -36.27 -12.89 -1.37
CA VAL A 260 -36.84 -14.21 -1.08
C VAL A 260 -37.18 -14.87 -2.41
N ILE A 261 -36.97 -16.18 -2.52
CA ILE A 261 -37.32 -16.93 -3.73
C ILE A 261 -38.53 -17.84 -3.53
N GLU A 262 -39.31 -17.97 -4.60
CA GLU A 262 -40.33 -19.00 -4.77
C GLU A 262 -39.94 -19.84 -5.99
N ILE A 263 -39.79 -21.16 -5.81
CA ILE A 263 -39.43 -22.07 -6.89
C ILE A 263 -40.68 -22.80 -7.35
N ASP A 264 -41.00 -22.70 -8.63
CA ASP A 264 -42.02 -23.49 -9.30
C ASP A 264 -41.36 -24.71 -9.95
N SER A 265 -41.36 -25.82 -9.22
CA SER A 265 -40.78 -27.08 -9.71
C SER A 265 -41.60 -27.72 -10.84
N ASN A 266 -42.88 -27.37 -11.00
CA ASN A 266 -43.75 -27.98 -12.02
C ASN A 266 -43.52 -27.32 -13.38
N ASN A 267 -43.35 -26.01 -13.39
CA ASN A 267 -43.11 -25.23 -14.62
C ASN A 267 -41.64 -24.82 -14.78
N PHE A 268 -40.74 -25.37 -13.95
CA PHE A 268 -39.30 -25.11 -13.96
C PHE A 268 -38.92 -23.62 -13.92
N GLY A 269 -39.56 -22.85 -13.05
CA GLY A 269 -39.31 -21.42 -12.92
C GLY A 269 -38.96 -20.95 -11.51
N VAL A 270 -38.45 -19.72 -11.43
CA VAL A 270 -38.12 -19.06 -10.16
C VAL A 270 -38.72 -17.66 -10.15
N LYS A 271 -39.34 -17.30 -9.03
CA LYS A 271 -39.71 -15.93 -8.72
C LYS A 271 -38.81 -15.39 -7.61
N VAL A 272 -38.17 -14.25 -7.86
CA VAL A 272 -37.29 -13.55 -6.94
C VAL A 272 -38.00 -12.29 -6.47
N ASN A 273 -38.36 -12.25 -5.19
CA ASN A 273 -39.03 -11.11 -4.56
C ASN A 273 -37.98 -10.27 -3.83
N TYR A 274 -37.62 -9.11 -4.38
CA TYR A 274 -36.67 -8.20 -3.76
C TYR A 274 -37.33 -7.34 -2.68
N SER A 275 -36.59 -7.05 -1.60
CA SER A 275 -37.05 -6.19 -0.50
C SER A 275 -36.89 -4.69 -0.78
N VAL A 276 -37.03 -4.28 -2.05
CA VAL A 276 -36.82 -2.90 -2.51
C VAL A 276 -37.83 -2.51 -3.59
N THR A 277 -38.05 -1.21 -3.75
CA THR A 277 -38.77 -0.57 -4.86
C THR A 277 -37.79 -0.29 -6.01
N ASP A 278 -38.17 -0.65 -7.23
CA ASP A 278 -37.37 -0.44 -8.45
C ASP A 278 -37.05 1.04 -8.71
N TRP A 279 -38.01 1.94 -8.46
CA TRP A 279 -37.85 3.38 -8.70
C TRP A 279 -36.70 4.03 -7.90
N TYR A 280 -36.48 3.61 -6.66
CA TYR A 280 -35.47 4.23 -5.78
C TYR A 280 -34.03 3.90 -6.17
N ILE A 281 -33.83 2.80 -6.89
CA ILE A 281 -32.50 2.27 -7.18
C ILE A 281 -32.13 2.36 -8.66
N ASN A 282 -33.07 2.76 -9.52
CA ASN A 282 -32.85 2.80 -10.96
C ASN A 282 -32.14 4.07 -11.47
N HIS A 283 -30.90 4.28 -11.02
CA HIS A 283 -30.00 5.30 -11.59
C HIS A 283 -29.20 4.70 -12.76
N ASP A 284 -28.98 5.45 -13.84
CA ASP A 284 -28.19 5.02 -15.01
C ASP A 284 -28.57 3.64 -15.60
N HIS A 285 -29.88 3.36 -15.64
CA HIS A 285 -30.45 2.08 -16.07
C HIS A 285 -29.99 0.87 -15.25
N TYR A 286 -29.74 1.06 -13.95
CA TYR A 286 -29.26 0.00 -13.05
C TYR A 286 -30.17 -1.23 -13.04
N ILE A 287 -31.50 -1.04 -12.98
CA ILE A 287 -32.47 -2.14 -12.97
C ILE A 287 -32.42 -2.89 -14.29
N GLU A 288 -32.51 -2.18 -15.42
CA GLU A 288 -32.56 -2.79 -16.74
C GLU A 288 -31.28 -3.59 -17.03
N LYS A 289 -30.11 -3.02 -16.70
CA LYS A 289 -28.83 -3.72 -16.81
C LYS A 289 -28.78 -4.98 -15.94
N SER A 290 -29.23 -4.86 -14.69
CA SER A 290 -29.23 -5.97 -13.73
C SER A 290 -30.17 -7.10 -14.17
N LEU A 291 -31.38 -6.78 -14.61
CA LEU A 291 -32.37 -7.76 -15.05
C LEU A 291 -31.91 -8.48 -16.32
N LEU A 292 -31.36 -7.77 -17.31
CA LEU A 292 -30.78 -8.38 -18.50
C LEU A 292 -29.60 -9.32 -18.16
N TYR A 293 -28.69 -8.88 -17.30
CA TYR A 293 -27.54 -9.68 -16.89
C TYR A 293 -27.93 -10.91 -16.09
N ASN A 294 -28.83 -10.74 -15.12
CA ASN A 294 -29.33 -11.83 -14.28
C ASN A 294 -30.04 -12.88 -15.12
N THR A 295 -30.88 -12.45 -16.06
CA THR A 295 -31.59 -13.36 -16.96
C THR A 295 -30.62 -14.13 -17.85
N ALA A 296 -29.65 -13.44 -18.48
CA ALA A 296 -28.63 -14.08 -19.30
C ALA A 296 -27.83 -15.12 -18.52
N SER A 297 -27.37 -14.76 -17.31
CA SER A 297 -26.60 -15.63 -16.43
C SER A 297 -27.42 -16.83 -15.97
N PHE A 298 -28.66 -16.59 -15.53
CA PHE A 298 -29.56 -17.61 -15.01
C PHE A 298 -29.89 -18.68 -16.06
N PHE A 299 -30.34 -18.28 -17.25
CA PHE A 299 -30.66 -19.23 -18.32
C PHE A 299 -29.42 -19.92 -18.90
N SER A 300 -28.24 -19.29 -18.80
CA SER A 300 -26.98 -19.93 -19.21
C SER A 300 -26.57 -21.04 -18.22
N LEU A 301 -26.77 -20.81 -16.92
CA LEU A 301 -26.27 -21.68 -15.85
C LEU A 301 -27.27 -22.75 -15.40
N ILE A 302 -28.58 -22.53 -15.56
CA ILE A 302 -29.63 -23.48 -15.19
C ILE A 302 -30.32 -24.01 -16.43
N LYS A 303 -29.93 -25.20 -16.89
CA LYS A 303 -30.28 -25.67 -18.26
C LYS A 303 -31.78 -25.89 -18.48
N ASN A 304 -32.50 -26.40 -17.50
CA ASN A 304 -33.93 -26.67 -17.62
C ASN A 304 -34.84 -25.51 -17.17
N ALA A 305 -34.27 -24.36 -16.77
CA ALA A 305 -35.11 -23.26 -16.30
C ALA A 305 -35.89 -22.65 -17.46
N GLU A 306 -37.21 -22.53 -17.32
CA GLU A 306 -38.13 -22.07 -18.36
C GLU A 306 -38.51 -20.60 -18.20
N TYR A 307 -38.56 -20.09 -16.97
CA TYR A 307 -38.81 -18.67 -16.72
C TYR A 307 -38.17 -18.17 -15.44
N ILE A 308 -37.97 -16.85 -15.37
CA ILE A 308 -37.62 -16.14 -14.15
C ILE A 308 -38.48 -14.90 -14.02
N THR A 309 -38.95 -14.62 -12.80
CA THR A 309 -39.73 -13.43 -12.48
C THR A 309 -39.00 -12.64 -11.40
N PHE A 310 -38.78 -11.36 -11.66
CA PHE A 310 -38.19 -10.40 -10.72
C PHE A 310 -39.31 -9.51 -10.19
N SER A 311 -39.62 -9.61 -8.91
CA SER A 311 -40.69 -8.87 -8.25
C SER A 311 -40.10 -7.83 -7.31
N PHE A 312 -40.50 -6.58 -7.50
CA PHE A 312 -40.21 -5.44 -6.64
C PHE A 312 -41.52 -4.99 -5.95
N SER A 313 -41.41 -4.09 -4.98
CA SER A 313 -42.62 -3.51 -4.37
C SER A 313 -43.37 -2.67 -5.41
N GLY A 314 -44.48 -3.21 -5.93
CA GLY A 314 -45.38 -2.55 -6.87
C GLY A 314 -45.16 -2.87 -8.36
N ASN A 315 -44.10 -3.61 -8.73
CA ASN A 315 -43.81 -3.95 -10.11
C ASN A 315 -43.19 -5.36 -10.25
N SER A 316 -43.40 -6.03 -11.37
CA SER A 316 -42.81 -7.34 -11.63
C SER A 316 -42.45 -7.53 -13.08
N PHE A 317 -41.26 -8.06 -13.32
CA PHE A 317 -40.72 -8.34 -14.64
C PHE A 317 -40.57 -9.85 -14.81
N SER A 318 -41.31 -10.45 -15.74
CA SER A 318 -41.23 -11.89 -16.01
C SER A 318 -40.72 -12.14 -17.42
N VAL A 319 -39.88 -13.15 -17.58
CA VAL A 319 -39.29 -13.52 -18.85
C VAL A 319 -39.17 -15.03 -18.95
N THR A 320 -39.57 -15.58 -20.10
CA THR A 320 -39.37 -16.99 -20.44
C THR A 320 -38.06 -17.18 -21.20
N ARG A 321 -37.47 -18.37 -21.09
CA ARG A 321 -36.26 -18.76 -21.83
C ARG A 321 -36.45 -18.52 -23.32
N ASN A 322 -37.53 -19.03 -23.89
CA ASN A 322 -37.82 -18.88 -25.32
C ASN A 322 -37.89 -17.40 -25.74
N ASN A 323 -38.54 -16.54 -24.94
CA ASN A 323 -38.62 -15.11 -25.22
C ASN A 323 -37.22 -14.46 -25.17
N PHE A 324 -36.42 -14.80 -24.16
CA PHE A 324 -35.07 -14.29 -23.99
C PHE A 324 -34.12 -14.70 -25.11
N GLU A 325 -34.10 -16.00 -25.46
CA GLU A 325 -33.23 -16.55 -26.51
C GLU A 325 -33.59 -16.00 -27.91
N THR A 326 -34.86 -15.68 -28.14
CA THR A 326 -35.34 -15.10 -29.39
C THR A 326 -34.95 -13.62 -29.54
N HIS A 327 -35.08 -12.84 -28.46
CA HIS A 327 -34.97 -11.38 -28.54
C HIS A 327 -33.61 -10.84 -28.08
N TYR A 328 -32.85 -11.58 -27.26
CA TYR A 328 -31.52 -11.13 -26.83
C TYR A 328 -30.48 -11.34 -27.95
N PRO A 329 -29.90 -10.27 -28.51
CA PRO A 329 -29.03 -10.38 -29.68
C PRO A 329 -27.79 -11.23 -29.41
N ASN A 330 -27.53 -12.22 -30.27
CA ASN A 330 -26.38 -13.14 -30.19
C ASN A 330 -26.34 -14.04 -28.96
N TYR A 331 -27.40 -14.12 -28.14
CA TYR A 331 -27.42 -15.02 -26.98
C TYR A 331 -27.12 -16.49 -27.32
N PRO A 332 -27.65 -17.08 -28.43
CA PRO A 332 -27.33 -18.47 -28.79
C PRO A 332 -25.84 -18.74 -29.03
N LYS A 333 -25.03 -17.70 -29.30
CA LYS A 333 -23.57 -17.86 -29.50
C LYS A 333 -22.81 -18.02 -28.18
N ILE A 334 -23.45 -17.77 -27.04
CA ILE A 334 -22.87 -17.93 -25.71
C ILE A 334 -22.75 -19.40 -25.34
N ILE A 335 -23.69 -20.23 -25.77
CA ILE A 335 -23.69 -21.67 -25.49
C ILE A 335 -23.02 -22.39 -26.66
N THR A 336 -21.88 -23.01 -26.42
CA THR A 336 -21.16 -23.83 -27.41
C THR A 336 -20.99 -25.24 -26.86
N ASN A 337 -21.45 -26.26 -27.58
CA ASN A 337 -21.33 -27.68 -27.16
C ASN A 337 -21.89 -27.94 -25.74
N SER A 338 -23.04 -27.36 -25.41
CA SER A 338 -23.69 -27.51 -24.10
C SER A 338 -22.92 -26.92 -22.90
N HIS A 339 -21.91 -26.09 -23.16
CA HIS A 339 -21.13 -25.34 -22.17
C HIS A 339 -21.14 -23.85 -22.48
N ILE A 340 -20.95 -23.03 -21.45
CA ILE A 340 -20.88 -21.57 -21.57
C ILE A 340 -19.50 -21.18 -22.11
N ASN A 341 -19.47 -20.46 -23.23
CA ASN A 341 -18.28 -19.81 -23.73
C ASN A 341 -18.10 -18.47 -23.01
N VAL A 342 -17.12 -18.42 -22.10
CA VAL A 342 -16.81 -17.24 -21.25
C VAL A 342 -16.51 -16.00 -22.08
N ASP A 343 -15.73 -16.12 -23.15
CA ASP A 343 -15.37 -14.99 -24.00
C ASP A 343 -16.58 -14.46 -24.77
N ALA A 344 -17.43 -15.36 -25.26
CA ALA A 344 -18.69 -14.99 -25.90
C ALA A 344 -19.66 -14.33 -24.92
N PHE A 345 -19.78 -14.84 -23.69
CA PHE A 345 -20.60 -14.23 -22.64
C PHE A 345 -20.12 -12.81 -22.33
N ASN A 346 -18.82 -12.62 -22.13
CA ASN A 346 -18.26 -11.31 -21.84
C ASN A 346 -18.51 -10.33 -22.99
N LYS A 347 -18.31 -10.76 -24.24
CA LYS A 347 -18.51 -9.92 -25.43
C LYS A 347 -19.97 -9.57 -25.70
N PHE A 348 -20.89 -10.52 -25.54
CA PHE A 348 -22.30 -10.33 -25.93
C PHE A 348 -23.20 -9.90 -24.78
N VAL A 349 -22.78 -10.08 -23.52
CA VAL A 349 -23.57 -9.70 -22.33
C VAL A 349 -22.84 -8.61 -21.55
N THR A 350 -21.67 -8.91 -20.98
CA THR A 350 -20.98 -7.99 -20.05
C THR A 350 -20.61 -6.65 -20.70
N GLU A 351 -19.90 -6.67 -21.83
CA GLU A 351 -19.49 -5.47 -22.58
C GLU A 351 -20.67 -4.69 -23.15
N LYS A 352 -21.81 -5.35 -23.36
CA LYS A 352 -23.02 -4.71 -23.88
C LYS A 352 -23.78 -3.90 -22.83
N LEU A 353 -23.46 -4.07 -21.55
CA LEU A 353 -24.08 -3.29 -20.48
C LEU A 353 -23.66 -1.82 -20.46
N ASP A 354 -22.58 -1.45 -21.15
CA ASP A 354 -22.13 -0.05 -21.27
C ASP A 354 -22.87 0.73 -22.38
N ASP A 355 -23.64 0.05 -23.24
CA ASP A 355 -24.40 0.67 -24.35
C ASP A 355 -25.85 0.94 -23.94
N SER A 356 -26.17 2.18 -23.56
CA SER A 356 -27.51 2.57 -23.11
C SER A 356 -28.60 2.31 -24.15
N ASN A 357 -28.31 2.49 -25.43
CA ASN A 357 -29.30 2.27 -26.50
C ASN A 357 -29.59 0.77 -26.67
N PHE A 358 -28.56 -0.06 -26.56
CA PHE A 358 -28.72 -1.51 -26.51
C PHE A 358 -29.58 -1.93 -25.31
N ILE A 359 -29.30 -1.38 -24.12
CA ILE A 359 -30.06 -1.69 -22.90
C ILE A 359 -31.53 -1.33 -23.07
N GLU A 360 -31.86 -0.10 -23.45
CA GLU A 360 -33.23 0.37 -23.57
C GLU A 360 -34.02 -0.46 -24.60
N THR A 361 -33.44 -0.69 -25.77
CA THR A 361 -34.07 -1.46 -26.86
C THR A 361 -34.30 -2.92 -26.45
N THR A 362 -33.26 -3.57 -25.93
CA THR A 362 -33.30 -5.00 -25.57
C THR A 362 -34.21 -5.24 -24.38
N PHE A 363 -34.16 -4.37 -23.37
CA PHE A 363 -35.03 -4.45 -22.20
C PHE A 363 -36.50 -4.35 -22.60
N LYS A 364 -36.85 -3.39 -23.46
CA LYS A 364 -38.22 -3.22 -23.96
C LYS A 364 -38.71 -4.43 -24.75
N GLN A 365 -37.86 -5.03 -25.58
CA GLN A 365 -38.23 -6.25 -26.32
C GLN A 365 -38.45 -7.45 -25.39
N ILE A 366 -37.64 -7.60 -24.34
CA ILE A 366 -37.68 -8.79 -23.49
C ILE A 366 -38.76 -8.68 -22.41
N PHE A 367 -38.90 -7.53 -21.77
CA PHE A 367 -39.74 -7.36 -20.58
C PHE A 367 -41.03 -6.57 -20.81
N HIS A 368 -41.16 -5.80 -21.90
CA HIS A 368 -42.37 -5.00 -22.19
C HIS A 368 -43.30 -5.61 -23.25
N LEU A 369 -43.02 -6.80 -23.78
CA LEU A 369 -43.93 -7.46 -24.74
C LEU A 369 -45.19 -8.06 -24.10
N ASN A 370 -45.32 -8.08 -22.77
CA ASN A 370 -46.48 -8.63 -22.05
C ASN A 370 -46.96 -7.76 -20.85
N SER A 371 -46.67 -6.45 -20.85
CA SER A 371 -47.28 -5.51 -19.89
C SER A 371 -48.60 -4.96 -20.40
#